data_AF-A0A934GGJ3-F1
#
_entry.id   AF-A0A934GGJ3-F1
#
_cell.length_a   1.000
_cell.length_b   1.000
_cell.length_c   1.000
_cell.angle_alpha   90.00
_cell.angle_beta   90.00
_cell.angle_gamma   90.00
#
_symmetry.space_group_name_H-M   'P 1'
#
loop_
_entity.id
_entity.type
_entity.pdbx_description
1 polymer ?
#
loop_
_entity_poly.entity_id
_entity_poly.type
_entity_poly.pdbx_seq_one_letter_code
_entity_poly.pdbx_strand_id
1 'polypeptide(L)'
;MSADAGACWIEGLKRDYHEIFVEEWSPYLGAVLMILIIIGLMVSGLFWGIYGGLKLWGDYFNNLIGIGPLIGVPQKLETLLMHRMSLMNITLVLGAFCAALLSRQFQINRPPKLEYVWATVGGCLMGLGATMAGGCTSGGFFTPVLHSSPAGWMMWAGLIVGAIIGLKALLWTLDHIEWGMQAPPTLQPPAALLSAYPLLGLGLIVAILYWATDWYISGNDRLEVRGVLILAGFALGFIMHRSRLCFARCFREPFMTAEGHMTKAIILGLAIGLPIASLLIEKKLIDPYLGIPPTFWIGSLLGGLIFGIGMIFAGGCASGSLWRMGEGHLKLWVAAFFFAVSGSISNALLKKSGLMVQEVMIDETVSTQMGIQAYFPLMLGNWGWALLVGLAALLAWYILVSYNECTEKFTVL
;
A
#
# COMPACT_ATOMS: atom_id res chain seq x y z
N MET A 1 -41.07 5.41 -34.75
CA MET A 1 -39.83 4.60 -34.61
C MET A 1 -38.65 5.41 -34.04
N SER A 2 -38.86 6.40 -33.15
CA SER A 2 -37.76 7.22 -32.60
C SER A 2 -37.78 7.40 -31.07
N ALA A 3 -38.84 6.95 -30.37
CA ALA A 3 -38.92 7.04 -28.91
C ALA A 3 -38.19 5.87 -28.20
N ASP A 4 -38.26 4.66 -28.76
CA ASP A 4 -37.68 3.45 -28.13
C ASP A 4 -36.14 3.41 -28.21
N ALA A 5 -35.56 3.98 -29.27
CA ALA A 5 -34.11 4.10 -29.40
C ALA A 5 -33.52 5.04 -28.32
N GLY A 6 -34.26 6.08 -27.94
CA GLY A 6 -33.89 7.04 -26.90
C GLY A 6 -33.83 6.43 -25.49
N ALA A 7 -34.71 5.47 -25.20
CA ALA A 7 -34.70 4.74 -23.93
C ALA A 7 -33.58 3.70 -23.87
N CYS A 8 -33.33 2.99 -24.98
CA CYS A 8 -32.34 1.92 -25.08
C CYS A 8 -30.90 2.39 -24.82
N TRP A 9 -30.47 3.53 -25.38
CA TRP A 9 -29.10 4.02 -25.14
C TRP A 9 -28.89 4.50 -23.69
N ILE A 10 -29.93 5.08 -23.06
CA ILE A 10 -29.88 5.50 -21.65
C ILE A 10 -29.80 4.28 -20.72
N GLU A 11 -30.58 3.23 -21.02
CA GLU A 11 -30.50 1.97 -20.28
C GLU A 11 -29.14 1.29 -20.45
N GLY A 12 -28.59 1.28 -21.67
CA GLY A 12 -27.23 0.83 -21.94
C GLY A 12 -26.20 1.59 -21.11
N LEU A 13 -26.25 2.93 -21.12
CA LEU A 13 -25.33 3.77 -20.34
C LEU A 13 -25.46 3.53 -18.82
N LYS A 14 -26.68 3.31 -18.32
CA LYS A 14 -26.91 2.98 -16.91
C LYS A 14 -26.32 1.61 -16.54
N ARG A 15 -26.44 0.63 -17.44
CA ARG A 15 -25.86 -0.69 -17.25
C ARG A 15 -24.33 -0.61 -17.25
N ASP A 16 -23.75 0.06 -18.23
CA ASP A 16 -22.30 0.23 -18.33
C ASP A 16 -21.75 1.00 -17.12
N TYR A 17 -22.48 2.02 -16.63
CA TYR A 17 -22.15 2.71 -15.39
C TYR A 17 -22.15 1.76 -14.19
N HIS A 18 -23.15 0.87 -14.10
CA HIS A 18 -23.26 -0.09 -13.01
C HIS A 18 -22.11 -1.11 -13.03
N GLU A 19 -21.81 -1.68 -14.19
CA GLU A 19 -20.71 -2.64 -14.37
C GLU A 19 -19.34 -2.00 -14.06
N ILE A 20 -19.10 -0.77 -14.52
CA ILE A 20 -17.80 -0.10 -14.35
C ILE A 20 -17.65 0.46 -12.93
N PHE A 21 -18.64 1.22 -12.45
CA PHE A 21 -18.53 2.05 -11.24
C PHE A 21 -19.24 1.50 -10.01
N VAL A 22 -20.16 0.54 -10.14
CA VAL A 22 -20.86 -0.05 -8.98
C VAL A 22 -20.30 -1.44 -8.65
N GLU A 23 -20.17 -2.35 -9.62
CA GLU A 23 -19.77 -3.75 -9.39
C GLU A 23 -18.28 -3.96 -9.09
N GLU A 24 -17.94 -4.84 -8.16
CA GLU A 24 -16.54 -5.06 -7.77
C GLU A 24 -15.71 -5.62 -8.93
N TRP A 25 -14.55 -5.01 -9.19
CA TRP A 25 -13.63 -5.51 -10.21
C TRP A 25 -12.91 -6.76 -9.71
N SER A 26 -12.55 -7.65 -10.64
CA SER A 26 -11.74 -8.80 -10.26
C SER A 26 -10.38 -8.34 -9.70
N PRO A 27 -9.90 -8.97 -8.61
CA PRO A 27 -8.57 -8.70 -8.07
C PRO A 27 -7.45 -8.84 -9.11
N TYR A 28 -7.61 -9.74 -10.08
CA TYR A 28 -6.67 -9.92 -11.18
C TYR A 28 -6.59 -8.68 -12.09
N LEU A 29 -7.74 -8.12 -12.49
CA LEU A 29 -7.78 -6.88 -13.26
C LEU A 29 -7.14 -5.73 -12.46
N GLY A 30 -7.46 -5.63 -11.17
CA GLY A 30 -6.86 -4.65 -10.27
C GLY A 30 -5.33 -4.77 -10.21
N ALA A 31 -4.80 -5.99 -10.07
CA ALA A 31 -3.36 -6.24 -10.02
C ALA A 31 -2.66 -5.90 -11.35
N VAL A 32 -3.28 -6.23 -12.49
CA VAL A 32 -2.75 -5.90 -13.82
C VAL A 32 -2.72 -4.38 -14.05
N LEU A 33 -3.81 -3.67 -13.75
CA LEU A 33 -3.85 -2.21 -13.90
C LEU A 33 -2.88 -1.52 -12.94
N MET A 34 -2.77 -2.01 -11.71
CA MET A 34 -1.81 -1.51 -10.72
C MET A 34 -0.37 -1.67 -11.22
N ILE A 35 0.01 -2.84 -11.75
CA ILE A 35 1.38 -3.05 -12.23
C ILE A 35 1.69 -2.20 -13.46
N LEU A 36 0.73 -1.98 -14.36
CA LEU A 36 0.91 -1.09 -15.52
C LEU A 36 1.22 0.35 -15.08
N ILE A 37 0.53 0.87 -14.06
CA ILE A 37 0.82 2.19 -13.50
C ILE A 37 2.21 2.23 -12.85
N ILE A 38 2.56 1.18 -12.09
CA ILE A 38 3.87 1.10 -11.43
C ILE A 38 4.99 1.05 -12.46
N ILE A 39 4.83 0.30 -13.56
CA ILE A 39 5.80 0.28 -14.67
C ILE A 39 5.88 1.67 -15.33
N GLY A 40 4.74 2.34 -15.55
CA GLY A 40 4.73 3.71 -16.10
C GLY A 40 5.49 4.72 -15.21
N LEU A 41 5.33 4.60 -13.89
CA LEU A 41 6.12 5.37 -12.92
C LEU A 41 7.61 5.02 -13.00
N MET A 42 7.94 3.73 -13.10
CA MET A 42 9.31 3.24 -13.21
C MET A 42 10.02 3.80 -14.44
N VAL A 43 9.36 3.85 -15.60
CA VAL A 43 9.90 4.48 -16.82
C VAL A 43 10.27 5.95 -16.60
N SER A 44 9.58 6.63 -15.69
CA SER A 44 9.85 8.02 -15.32
C SER A 44 10.90 8.16 -14.20
N GLY A 45 11.58 7.07 -13.81
CA GLY A 45 12.53 7.05 -12.70
C GLY A 45 11.86 7.21 -11.32
N LEU A 46 10.57 6.89 -11.21
CA LEU A 46 9.79 6.97 -9.98
C LEU A 46 9.38 5.55 -9.56
N PHE A 47 9.22 5.34 -8.27
CA PHE A 47 8.67 4.09 -7.76
C PHE A 47 7.49 4.36 -6.83
N TRP A 48 6.63 3.37 -6.71
CA TRP A 48 5.52 3.44 -5.77
C TRP A 48 5.97 3.09 -4.35
N GLY A 49 5.62 3.96 -3.41
CA GLY A 49 5.69 3.63 -2.00
C GLY A 49 4.89 4.61 -1.15
N ILE A 50 4.53 4.13 0.03
CA ILE A 50 3.56 4.83 0.90
C ILE A 50 4.22 5.30 2.19
N TYR A 51 5.15 4.50 2.72
CA TYR A 51 5.73 4.69 4.04
C TYR A 51 6.43 6.05 4.18
N GLY A 52 7.24 6.46 3.21
CA GLY A 52 7.94 7.76 3.27
C GLY A 52 7.00 8.96 3.38
N GLY A 53 5.83 8.91 2.72
CA GLY A 53 4.82 9.96 2.81
C GLY A 53 4.11 9.97 4.17
N LEU A 54 3.74 8.81 4.69
CA LEU A 54 3.12 8.69 6.02
C LEU A 54 4.10 9.07 7.14
N LYS A 55 5.36 8.67 7.02
CA LYS A 55 6.41 9.09 7.95
C LYS A 55 6.53 10.61 7.99
N LEU A 56 6.49 11.30 6.83
CA LEU A 56 6.50 12.76 6.79
C LEU A 56 5.32 13.37 7.58
N TRP A 57 4.13 12.79 7.47
CA TRP A 57 2.97 13.24 8.26
C TRP A 57 3.22 13.07 9.76
N GLY A 58 3.86 11.96 10.14
CA GLY A 58 4.33 11.73 11.51
C GLY A 58 5.40 12.73 11.95
N ASP A 59 6.35 13.07 11.10
CA ASP A 59 7.40 14.07 11.37
C ASP A 59 6.78 15.45 11.65
N TYR A 60 5.79 15.86 10.86
CA TYR A 60 5.01 17.08 11.11
C TYR A 60 4.30 17.04 12.46
N PHE A 61 3.61 15.94 12.76
CA PHE A 61 2.90 15.79 14.04
C PHE A 61 3.86 15.82 15.24
N ASN A 62 4.99 15.11 15.14
CA ASN A 62 6.00 15.03 16.19
C ASN A 62 6.69 16.37 16.43
N ASN A 63 6.94 17.17 15.38
CA ASN A 63 7.40 18.55 15.53
C ASN A 63 6.32 19.44 16.16
N LEU A 64 5.04 19.26 15.81
CA LEU A 64 3.93 20.04 16.37
C LEU A 64 3.78 19.85 17.88
N ILE A 65 3.94 18.62 18.38
CA ILE A 65 3.87 18.32 19.82
C ILE A 65 5.20 18.56 20.56
N GLY A 66 6.23 19.08 19.87
CA GLY A 66 7.53 19.42 20.47
C GLY A 66 8.47 18.26 20.73
N ILE A 67 8.10 17.00 20.41
CA ILE A 67 8.99 15.85 20.59
C ILE A 67 10.00 15.70 19.46
N GLY A 68 9.69 16.23 18.27
CA GLY A 68 10.51 16.10 17.07
C GLY A 68 11.99 16.52 17.25
N PRO A 69 12.29 17.72 17.80
CA PRO A 69 13.66 18.11 18.11
C PRO A 69 14.38 17.16 19.07
N LEU A 70 13.67 16.57 20.05
CA LEU A 70 14.25 15.69 21.07
C LEU A 70 14.70 14.34 20.49
N ILE A 71 13.94 13.82 19.54
CA ILE A 71 14.19 12.53 18.89
C ILE A 71 15.08 12.65 17.64
N GLY A 72 15.35 13.87 17.15
CA GLY A 72 16.20 14.12 15.98
C GLY A 72 15.43 14.20 14.65
N VAL A 73 14.15 14.55 14.67
CA VAL A 73 13.39 14.87 13.46
C VAL A 73 13.82 16.24 12.93
N PRO A 74 14.09 16.38 11.61
CA PRO A 74 14.44 17.67 11.03
C PRO A 74 13.35 18.71 11.26
N GLN A 75 13.74 19.93 11.62
CA GLN A 75 12.80 21.05 11.82
C GLN A 75 12.28 21.61 10.49
N LYS A 76 13.14 21.61 9.47
CA LYS A 76 12.77 22.04 8.12
C LYS A 76 12.28 20.83 7.32
N LEU A 77 10.96 20.66 7.30
CA LEU A 77 10.28 19.62 6.54
C LEU A 77 9.89 20.14 5.14
N GLU A 78 9.92 19.27 4.14
CA GLU A 78 9.35 19.56 2.84
C GLU A 78 7.82 19.64 2.94
N THR A 79 7.19 20.55 2.21
CA THR A 79 5.73 20.68 2.15
C THR A 79 5.06 19.37 1.73
N LEU A 80 3.94 19.03 2.37
CA LEU A 80 3.18 17.79 2.12
C LEU A 80 2.84 17.53 0.65
N LEU A 81 2.52 18.59 -0.11
CA LEU A 81 2.19 18.49 -1.53
C LEU A 81 3.42 18.40 -2.43
N MET A 82 4.58 18.83 -1.94
CA MET A 82 5.83 18.80 -2.69
C MET A 82 6.58 17.47 -2.48
N HIS A 83 6.39 16.82 -1.33
CA HIS A 83 6.97 15.51 -1.10
C HIS A 83 6.28 14.42 -1.94
N ARG A 84 7.04 13.78 -2.83
CA ARG A 84 6.54 12.84 -3.86
C ARG A 84 5.58 11.77 -3.32
N MET A 85 5.97 11.08 -2.26
CA MET A 85 5.18 9.98 -1.67
C MET A 85 3.97 10.50 -0.89
N SER A 86 4.07 11.71 -0.31
CA SER A 86 2.95 12.32 0.42
C SER A 86 1.87 12.74 -0.57
N LEU A 87 2.26 13.37 -1.68
CA LEU A 87 1.36 13.72 -2.77
C LEU A 87 0.65 12.48 -3.35
N MET A 88 1.38 11.39 -3.62
CA MET A 88 0.79 10.13 -4.04
C MET A 88 -0.18 9.56 -3.01
N ASN A 89 0.14 9.60 -1.71
CA ASN A 89 -0.76 9.11 -0.66
C ASN A 89 -2.05 9.93 -0.59
N ILE A 90 -1.97 11.27 -0.67
CA ILE A 90 -3.14 12.15 -0.69
C ILE A 90 -4.02 11.82 -1.89
N THR A 91 -3.43 11.76 -3.08
CA THR A 91 -4.18 11.51 -4.32
C THR A 91 -4.72 10.09 -4.39
N LEU A 92 -4.06 9.11 -3.78
CA LEU A 92 -4.58 7.75 -3.58
C LEU A 92 -5.82 7.75 -2.70
N VAL A 93 -5.81 8.48 -1.58
CA VAL A 93 -7.02 8.64 -0.74
C VAL A 93 -8.14 9.31 -1.53
N LEU A 94 -7.82 10.37 -2.29
CA LEU A 94 -8.80 11.07 -3.13
C LEU A 94 -9.36 10.18 -4.26
N GLY A 95 -8.54 9.34 -4.86
CA GLY A 95 -8.95 8.37 -5.88
C GLY A 95 -9.89 7.30 -5.32
N ALA A 96 -9.58 6.79 -4.12
CA ALA A 96 -10.45 5.85 -3.43
C ALA A 96 -11.76 6.51 -2.98
N PHE A 97 -11.71 7.73 -2.45
CA PHE A 97 -12.89 8.51 -2.10
C PHE A 97 -13.76 8.80 -3.33
N CYS A 98 -13.16 9.13 -4.48
CA CYS A 98 -13.87 9.30 -5.74
C CYS A 98 -14.59 8.01 -6.16
N ALA A 99 -13.91 6.87 -6.10
CA ALA A 99 -14.49 5.57 -6.41
C ALA A 99 -15.66 5.25 -5.47
N ALA A 100 -15.53 5.53 -4.17
CA ALA A 100 -16.58 5.35 -3.17
C ALA A 100 -17.81 6.24 -3.40
N LEU A 101 -17.61 7.47 -3.88
CA LEU A 101 -18.70 8.38 -4.25
C LEU A 101 -19.44 7.90 -5.50
N LEU A 102 -18.71 7.49 -6.55
CA LEU A 102 -19.31 7.00 -7.80
C LEU A 102 -20.09 5.70 -7.58
N SER A 103 -19.59 4.80 -6.74
CA SER A 103 -20.29 3.56 -6.37
C SER A 103 -21.40 3.76 -5.32
N ARG A 104 -21.54 4.97 -4.77
CA ARG A 104 -22.42 5.30 -3.63
C ARG A 104 -22.14 4.48 -2.36
N GLN A 105 -20.90 4.01 -2.18
CA GLN A 105 -20.48 3.20 -1.05
C GLN A 105 -19.84 4.02 0.08
N PHE A 106 -19.57 5.31 -0.14
CA PHE A 106 -19.00 6.17 0.90
C PHE A 106 -19.94 6.29 2.11
N GLN A 107 -19.46 5.81 3.26
CA GLN A 107 -20.18 5.87 4.53
C GLN A 107 -19.20 5.91 5.70
N ILE A 108 -19.45 6.82 6.65
CA ILE A 108 -18.65 6.89 7.87
C ILE A 108 -18.95 5.66 8.74
N ASN A 109 -18.02 4.72 8.74
CA ASN A 109 -18.11 3.50 9.52
C ASN A 109 -17.36 3.66 10.85
N ARG A 110 -18.14 3.64 11.95
CA ARG A 110 -17.64 3.71 13.32
C ARG A 110 -17.48 2.30 13.87
N PRO A 111 -16.25 1.84 14.15
CA PRO A 111 -16.05 0.56 14.80
C PRO A 111 -16.35 0.64 16.31
N PRO A 112 -16.51 -0.51 16.99
CA PRO A 112 -16.53 -0.60 18.45
C PRO A 112 -15.29 0.06 19.10
N LYS A 113 -15.39 0.41 20.39
CA LYS A 113 -14.31 1.13 21.09
C LYS A 113 -13.00 0.34 21.14
N LEU A 114 -13.09 -0.98 21.32
CA LEU A 114 -11.92 -1.87 21.38
C LEU A 114 -11.13 -1.88 20.06
N GLU A 115 -11.81 -1.77 18.93
CA GLU A 115 -11.17 -1.75 17.62
C GLU A 115 -10.27 -0.53 17.39
N TYR A 116 -10.53 0.59 18.05
CA TYR A 116 -9.63 1.75 18.03
C TYR A 116 -8.34 1.49 18.81
N VAL A 117 -8.41 0.71 19.89
CA VAL A 117 -7.23 0.26 20.63
C VAL A 117 -6.40 -0.66 19.75
N TRP A 118 -7.04 -1.64 19.10
CA TRP A 118 -6.35 -2.52 18.15
C TRP A 118 -5.79 -1.78 16.94
N ALA A 119 -6.50 -0.76 16.43
CA ALA A 119 -5.98 0.11 15.39
C ALA A 119 -4.72 0.87 15.84
N THR A 120 -4.71 1.34 17.09
CA THR A 120 -3.58 2.05 17.68
C THR A 120 -2.37 1.12 17.83
N VAL A 121 -2.56 -0.05 18.46
CA VAL A 121 -1.52 -1.07 18.64
C VAL A 121 -0.99 -1.53 17.28
N GLY A 122 -1.89 -1.87 16.35
CA GLY A 122 -1.54 -2.31 15.01
C GLY A 122 -0.78 -1.24 14.22
N GLY A 123 -1.24 0.01 14.24
CA GLY A 123 -0.55 1.14 13.62
C GLY A 123 0.85 1.36 14.18
N CYS A 124 1.01 1.30 15.51
CA CYS A 124 2.32 1.43 16.15
C CYS A 124 3.30 0.33 15.71
N LEU A 125 2.86 -0.94 15.70
CA LEU A 125 3.66 -2.08 15.24
C LEU A 125 4.00 -1.98 13.74
N MET A 126 3.04 -1.56 12.90
CA MET A 126 3.30 -1.28 11.48
C MET A 126 4.38 -0.20 11.31
N GLY A 127 4.39 0.83 12.15
CA GLY A 127 5.38 1.93 12.09
C GLY A 127 6.79 1.45 12.37
N LEU A 128 6.94 0.70 13.46
CA LEU A 128 8.20 0.09 13.85
C LEU A 128 8.68 -0.91 12.78
N GLY A 129 7.82 -1.83 12.36
CA GLY A 129 8.15 -2.84 11.37
C GLY A 129 8.52 -2.27 10.01
N ALA A 130 7.79 -1.25 9.53
CA ALA A 130 8.09 -0.58 8.27
C ALA A 130 9.42 0.17 8.31
N THR A 131 9.76 0.75 9.46
CA THR A 131 11.08 1.37 9.64
C THR A 131 12.16 0.32 9.52
N MET A 132 12.07 -0.78 10.29
CA MET A 132 13.07 -1.85 10.31
C MET A 132 13.27 -2.52 8.95
N ALA A 133 12.19 -2.72 8.20
CA ALA A 133 12.23 -3.32 6.86
C ALA A 133 12.57 -2.31 5.74
N GLY A 134 12.76 -1.03 6.06
CA GLY A 134 13.01 0.02 5.06
C GLY A 134 11.79 0.35 4.18
N GLY A 135 10.61 -0.16 4.52
CA GLY A 135 9.37 0.07 3.79
C GLY A 135 8.19 -0.71 4.36
N CYS A 136 6.98 -0.31 3.97
CA CYS A 136 5.75 -1.09 4.20
C CYS A 136 5.61 -2.20 3.16
N THR A 137 4.49 -2.93 3.11
CA THR A 137 4.26 -4.01 2.12
C THR A 137 4.51 -3.60 0.67
N SER A 138 4.20 -2.36 0.26
CA SER A 138 4.53 -1.89 -1.08
C SER A 138 6.01 -1.59 -1.26
N GLY A 139 6.63 -0.84 -0.34
CA GLY A 139 8.02 -0.37 -0.48
C GLY A 139 9.12 -1.34 0.00
N GLY A 140 8.80 -2.27 0.91
CA GLY A 140 9.75 -3.22 1.50
C GLY A 140 9.58 -4.65 0.99
N PHE A 141 8.41 -5.00 0.43
CA PHE A 141 8.15 -6.30 -0.21
C PHE A 141 7.96 -6.15 -1.72
N PHE A 142 6.89 -5.49 -2.16
CA PHE A 142 6.48 -5.48 -3.56
C PHE A 142 7.53 -4.82 -4.49
N THR A 143 7.91 -3.57 -4.21
CA THR A 143 8.90 -2.83 -5.00
C THR A 143 10.28 -3.50 -5.01
N PRO A 144 10.83 -3.98 -3.88
CA PRO A 144 12.12 -4.70 -3.90
C PRO A 144 12.06 -6.02 -4.66
N VAL A 145 10.97 -6.77 -4.61
CA VAL A 145 10.80 -7.98 -5.44
C VAL A 145 10.80 -7.62 -6.93
N LEU A 146 10.11 -6.54 -7.33
CA LEU A 146 10.14 -6.04 -8.71
C LEU A 146 11.56 -5.63 -9.15
N HIS A 147 12.34 -5.04 -8.25
CA HIS A 147 13.74 -4.67 -8.51
C HIS A 147 14.71 -5.85 -8.34
N SER A 148 14.21 -7.10 -8.29
CA SER A 148 15.03 -8.31 -8.14
C SER A 148 15.95 -8.28 -6.91
N SER A 149 15.46 -7.76 -5.78
CA SER A 149 16.18 -7.74 -4.51
C SER A 149 15.70 -8.86 -3.57
N PRO A 150 16.63 -9.58 -2.92
CA PRO A 150 16.29 -10.56 -1.89
C PRO A 150 15.73 -9.94 -0.60
N ALA A 151 15.88 -8.62 -0.38
CA ALA A 151 15.28 -7.92 0.76
C ALA A 151 13.74 -8.07 0.77
N GLY A 152 13.13 -8.00 -0.41
CA GLY A 152 11.69 -8.18 -0.56
C GLY A 152 11.23 -9.58 -0.12
N TRP A 153 11.97 -10.61 -0.50
CA TRP A 153 11.67 -12.00 -0.10
C TRP A 153 11.87 -12.26 1.40
N MET A 154 12.85 -11.59 2.02
CA MET A 154 13.01 -11.66 3.48
C MET A 154 11.85 -10.98 4.21
N MET A 155 11.41 -9.82 3.73
CA MET A 155 10.21 -9.18 4.27
C MET A 155 8.97 -10.03 4.03
N TRP A 156 8.82 -10.67 2.88
CA TRP A 156 7.73 -11.60 2.58
C TRP A 156 7.66 -12.74 3.61
N ALA A 157 8.81 -13.37 3.91
CA ALA A 157 8.88 -14.43 4.91
C ALA A 157 8.47 -13.92 6.31
N GLY A 158 8.98 -12.73 6.68
CA GLY A 158 8.59 -12.06 7.91
C GLY A 158 7.09 -11.77 7.98
N LEU A 159 6.50 -11.25 6.89
CA LEU A 159 5.08 -10.93 6.80
C LEU A 159 4.19 -12.16 6.98
N ILE A 160 4.57 -13.31 6.41
CA ILE A 160 3.83 -14.57 6.59
C ILE A 160 3.88 -15.01 8.06
N VAL A 161 5.07 -15.09 8.64
CA VAL A 161 5.23 -15.50 10.04
C VAL A 161 4.50 -14.55 10.98
N GLY A 162 4.64 -13.25 10.75
CA GLY A 162 3.96 -12.20 11.51
C GLY A 162 2.43 -12.25 11.35
N ALA A 163 1.91 -12.52 10.15
CA ALA A 163 0.48 -12.68 9.91
C ALA A 163 -0.09 -13.88 10.67
N ILE A 164 0.61 -15.03 10.68
CA ILE A 164 0.18 -16.23 11.41
C ILE A 164 0.16 -15.97 12.91
N ILE A 165 1.24 -15.37 13.46
CA ILE A 165 1.31 -15.01 14.88
C ILE A 165 0.22 -13.99 15.24
N GLY A 166 0.06 -12.96 14.42
CA GLY A 166 -0.96 -11.92 14.61
C GLY A 166 -2.37 -12.49 14.55
N LEU A 167 -2.64 -13.45 13.66
CA LEU A 167 -3.93 -14.11 13.56
C LEU A 167 -4.23 -14.97 14.80
N LYS A 168 -3.27 -15.77 15.26
CA LYS A 168 -3.40 -16.54 16.51
C LYS A 168 -3.64 -15.63 17.71
N ALA A 169 -2.91 -14.53 17.79
CA ALA A 169 -3.08 -13.55 18.85
C ALA A 169 -4.47 -12.86 18.77
N LEU A 170 -4.92 -12.51 17.56
CA LEU A 170 -6.25 -11.92 17.36
C LEU A 170 -7.37 -12.89 17.77
N LEU A 171 -7.31 -14.15 17.36
CA LEU A 171 -8.28 -15.18 17.76
C LEU A 171 -8.29 -15.35 19.29
N TRP A 172 -7.11 -15.45 19.90
CA TRP A 172 -6.99 -15.50 21.36
C TRP A 172 -7.64 -14.28 22.04
N THR A 173 -7.47 -13.07 21.48
CA THR A 173 -8.12 -11.86 22.04
C THR A 173 -9.64 -11.89 21.90
N LEU A 174 -10.17 -12.45 20.82
CA LEU A 174 -11.62 -12.58 20.62
C LEU A 174 -12.24 -13.55 21.64
N ASP A 175 -11.51 -14.59 22.04
CA ASP A 175 -11.97 -15.58 23.03
C ASP A 175 -11.89 -15.08 24.48
N HIS A 176 -10.98 -14.13 24.78
CA HIS A 176 -10.69 -13.71 26.16
C HIS A 176 -11.17 -12.29 26.51
N ILE A 177 -11.47 -11.44 25.53
CA ILE A 177 -11.76 -10.02 25.73
C ILE A 177 -13.18 -9.69 25.29
N GLU A 178 -14.09 -9.56 26.25
CA GLU A 178 -15.52 -9.31 25.97
C GLU A 178 -15.92 -7.82 26.00
N TRP A 179 -15.05 -6.93 26.50
CA TRP A 179 -15.39 -5.53 26.68
C TRP A 179 -15.33 -4.73 25.38
N GLY A 180 -16.22 -3.73 25.24
CA GLY A 180 -16.12 -2.74 24.18
C GLY A 180 -16.40 -3.25 22.75
N MET A 181 -17.00 -4.44 22.62
CA MET A 181 -17.41 -5.05 21.33
C MET A 181 -18.76 -4.56 20.78
N GLN A 182 -19.47 -3.69 21.51
CA GLN A 182 -20.76 -3.15 21.05
C GLN A 182 -20.56 -2.27 19.80
N ALA A 183 -21.20 -2.65 18.70
CA ALA A 183 -21.21 -1.88 17.47
C ALA A 183 -22.05 -0.60 17.65
N PRO A 184 -21.49 0.59 17.38
CA PRO A 184 -22.27 1.82 17.39
C PRO A 184 -23.26 1.86 16.21
N PRO A 185 -24.34 2.68 16.29
CA PRO A 185 -25.31 2.77 15.21
C PRO A 185 -24.67 3.25 13.91
N THR A 186 -25.10 2.66 12.80
CA THR A 186 -24.63 3.04 11.46
C THR A 186 -25.21 4.39 11.07
N LEU A 187 -24.34 5.32 10.66
CA LEU A 187 -24.78 6.61 10.16
C LEU A 187 -25.13 6.47 8.68
N GLN A 188 -26.42 6.45 8.35
CA GLN A 188 -26.86 6.43 6.95
C GLN A 188 -26.96 7.85 6.40
N PRO A 189 -26.35 8.15 5.25
CA PRO A 189 -26.50 9.44 4.60
C PRO A 189 -27.94 9.62 4.08
N PRO A 190 -28.47 10.86 4.06
CA PRO A 190 -29.80 11.13 3.51
C PRO A 190 -29.87 10.81 2.01
N ALA A 191 -31.04 10.37 1.54
CA ALA A 191 -31.24 9.93 0.14
C ALA A 191 -30.86 11.00 -0.91
N ALA A 192 -31.12 12.28 -0.61
CA ALA A 192 -30.72 13.39 -1.48
C ALA A 192 -29.19 13.46 -1.66
N LEU A 193 -28.44 13.21 -0.60
CA LEU A 193 -26.98 13.22 -0.64
C LEU A 193 -26.44 12.02 -1.43
N LEU A 194 -27.04 10.83 -1.25
CA LEU A 194 -26.70 9.64 -2.05
C LEU A 194 -26.93 9.84 -3.55
N SER A 195 -27.97 10.58 -3.94
CA SER A 195 -28.21 10.92 -5.34
C SER A 195 -27.17 11.89 -5.92
N ALA A 196 -26.58 12.75 -5.07
CA ALA A 196 -25.55 13.71 -5.47
C ALA A 196 -24.13 13.12 -5.51
N TYR A 197 -23.87 11.99 -4.85
CA TYR A 197 -22.53 11.38 -4.80
C TYR A 197 -21.87 11.16 -6.16
N PRO A 198 -22.54 10.60 -7.19
CA PRO A 198 -21.92 10.45 -8.50
C PRO A 198 -21.48 11.77 -9.13
N LEU A 199 -22.27 12.83 -8.97
CA LEU A 199 -21.94 14.16 -9.48
C LEU A 199 -20.72 14.75 -8.77
N LEU A 200 -20.64 14.57 -7.44
CA LEU A 200 -19.46 14.97 -6.65
C LEU A 200 -18.21 14.18 -7.06
N GLY A 201 -18.35 12.88 -7.32
CA GLY A 201 -17.27 12.03 -7.82
C GLY A 201 -16.76 12.49 -9.19
N LEU A 202 -17.67 12.79 -10.14
CA LEU A 202 -17.31 13.34 -11.44
C LEU A 202 -16.65 14.72 -11.33
N GLY A 203 -17.18 15.60 -10.46
CA GLY A 203 -16.57 16.90 -10.17
C GLY A 203 -15.15 16.76 -9.62
N LEU A 204 -14.91 15.76 -8.76
CA LEU A 204 -13.59 15.46 -8.22
C LEU A 204 -12.62 14.96 -9.31
N ILE A 205 -13.07 14.11 -10.24
CA ILE A 205 -12.24 13.69 -11.40
C ILE A 205 -11.81 14.92 -12.20
N VAL A 206 -12.75 15.81 -12.53
CA VAL A 206 -12.45 17.03 -13.30
C VAL A 206 -11.46 17.92 -12.54
N ALA A 207 -11.64 18.09 -11.22
CA ALA A 207 -10.74 18.88 -10.39
C ALA A 207 -9.32 18.28 -10.34
N ILE A 208 -9.19 16.96 -10.25
CA ILE A 208 -7.89 16.27 -10.25
C ILE A 208 -7.21 16.37 -11.62
N LEU A 209 -7.95 16.21 -12.71
CA LEU A 209 -7.42 16.38 -14.07
C LEU A 209 -6.95 17.82 -14.29
N TYR A 210 -7.73 18.81 -13.85
CA TYR A 210 -7.33 20.22 -13.90
C TYR A 210 -6.05 20.46 -13.08
N TRP A 211 -5.99 19.97 -11.85
CA TRP A 211 -4.81 20.15 -10.98
C TRP A 211 -3.55 19.49 -11.57
N ALA A 212 -3.67 18.27 -12.10
CA ALA A 212 -2.56 17.56 -12.73
C ALA A 212 -2.07 18.27 -14.01
N THR A 213 -2.99 18.76 -14.84
CA THR A 213 -2.65 19.45 -16.09
C THR A 213 -2.04 20.83 -15.84
N ASP A 214 -2.55 21.59 -14.87
CA ASP A 214 -1.97 22.87 -14.44
C ASP A 214 -0.50 22.71 -14.01
N TRP A 215 -0.22 21.71 -13.18
CA TRP A 215 1.15 21.43 -12.73
C TRP A 215 2.04 20.89 -13.85
N TYR A 216 1.48 20.10 -14.77
CA TYR A 216 2.18 19.58 -15.94
C TYR A 216 2.54 20.67 -16.97
N ILE A 217 1.76 21.74 -17.09
CA ILE A 217 1.99 22.82 -18.07
C ILE A 217 2.79 23.98 -17.47
N SER A 218 3.01 23.99 -16.16
CA SER A 218 3.67 25.08 -15.43
C SER A 218 5.11 25.42 -15.86
N GLY A 219 5.76 24.56 -16.67
CA GLY A 219 7.12 24.76 -17.21
C GLY A 219 8.23 24.63 -16.16
N ASN A 220 7.94 24.01 -15.02
CA ASN A 220 8.89 23.71 -13.95
C ASN A 220 9.05 22.20 -13.84
N ASP A 221 10.24 21.67 -14.17
CA ASP A 221 10.55 20.23 -14.16
C ASP A 221 10.04 19.51 -12.91
N ARG A 222 10.12 20.16 -11.74
CA ARG A 222 9.69 19.55 -10.48
C ARG A 222 8.17 19.47 -10.34
N LEU A 223 7.41 20.39 -10.91
CA LEU A 223 5.94 20.36 -10.91
C LEU A 223 5.41 19.43 -11.99
N GLU A 224 6.09 19.35 -13.13
CA GLU A 224 5.74 18.44 -14.23
C GLU A 224 5.71 16.98 -13.79
N VAL A 225 6.79 16.54 -13.13
CA VAL A 225 6.88 15.18 -12.55
C VAL A 225 5.78 14.95 -11.50
N ARG A 226 5.42 15.98 -10.72
CA ARG A 226 4.35 15.87 -9.71
C ARG A 226 2.96 15.80 -10.33
N GLY A 227 2.72 16.44 -11.46
CA GLY A 227 1.48 16.30 -12.23
C GLY A 227 1.21 14.84 -12.61
N VAL A 228 2.26 14.13 -13.07
CA VAL A 228 2.18 12.68 -13.36
C VAL A 228 1.90 11.87 -12.09
N LEU A 229 2.53 12.22 -10.96
CA LEU A 229 2.28 11.56 -9.67
C LEU A 229 0.84 11.73 -9.17
N ILE A 230 0.21 12.88 -9.42
CA ILE A 230 -1.19 13.13 -9.04
C ILE A 230 -2.11 12.16 -9.77
N LEU A 231 -1.94 12.00 -11.08
CA LEU A 231 -2.73 11.08 -11.89
C LEU A 231 -2.47 9.63 -11.50
N ALA A 232 -1.21 9.25 -11.32
CA ALA A 232 -0.84 7.90 -10.93
C ALA A 232 -1.38 7.52 -9.53
N GLY A 233 -1.22 8.42 -8.54
CA GLY A 233 -1.75 8.22 -7.19
C GLY A 233 -3.27 8.09 -7.18
N PHE A 234 -3.97 8.99 -7.88
CA PHE A 234 -5.43 8.95 -8.03
C PHE A 234 -5.90 7.65 -8.70
N ALA A 235 -5.27 7.25 -9.81
CA ALA A 235 -5.59 6.02 -10.51
C ALA A 235 -5.35 4.77 -9.64
N LEU A 236 -4.23 4.72 -8.90
CA LEU A 236 -3.95 3.64 -7.95
C LEU A 236 -5.04 3.56 -6.87
N GLY A 237 -5.42 4.68 -6.27
CA GLY A 237 -6.50 4.73 -5.27
C GLY A 237 -7.84 4.23 -5.81
N PHE A 238 -8.19 4.68 -7.02
CA PHE A 238 -9.41 4.27 -7.70
C PHE A 238 -9.42 2.76 -7.98
N ILE A 239 -8.34 2.24 -8.58
CA ILE A 239 -8.20 0.81 -8.91
C ILE A 239 -8.23 -0.04 -7.64
N MET A 240 -7.49 0.35 -6.60
CA MET A 240 -7.41 -0.40 -5.34
C MET A 240 -8.76 -0.48 -4.63
N HIS A 241 -9.54 0.60 -4.63
CA HIS A 241 -10.90 0.59 -4.11
C HIS A 241 -11.80 -0.35 -4.90
N ARG A 242 -11.83 -0.22 -6.24
CA ARG A 242 -12.74 -0.99 -7.10
C ARG A 242 -12.44 -2.49 -7.14
N SER A 243 -11.17 -2.85 -7.04
CA SER A 243 -10.72 -4.27 -6.97
C SER A 243 -10.57 -4.80 -5.54
N ARG A 244 -10.83 -3.96 -4.53
CA ARG A 244 -10.60 -4.24 -3.10
C ARG A 244 -9.21 -4.81 -2.81
N LEU A 245 -8.22 -4.37 -3.57
CA LEU A 245 -6.86 -4.89 -3.54
C LEU A 245 -6.18 -4.45 -2.24
N CYS A 246 -5.79 -5.43 -1.42
CA CYS A 246 -5.16 -5.19 -0.13
C CYS A 246 -4.08 -6.24 0.14
N PHE A 247 -2.83 -5.78 0.31
CA PHE A 247 -1.72 -6.68 0.61
C PHE A 247 -1.93 -7.48 1.91
N ALA A 248 -2.59 -6.90 2.92
CA ALA A 248 -2.88 -7.63 4.16
C ALA A 248 -3.72 -8.89 3.91
N ARG A 249 -4.72 -8.83 3.01
CA ARG A 249 -5.52 -10.02 2.64
C ARG A 249 -4.66 -11.08 1.97
N CYS A 250 -3.68 -10.68 1.16
CA CYS A 250 -2.79 -11.62 0.45
C CYS A 250 -1.94 -12.48 1.39
N PHE A 251 -1.62 -11.95 2.58
CA PHE A 251 -0.84 -12.65 3.59
C PHE A 251 -1.69 -13.29 4.70
N ARG A 252 -2.91 -12.79 4.92
CA ARG A 252 -3.81 -13.27 5.97
C ARG A 252 -4.76 -14.37 5.51
N GLU A 253 -5.49 -14.13 4.41
CA GLU A 253 -6.60 -15.01 3.98
C GLU A 253 -6.16 -16.44 3.69
N PRO A 254 -4.99 -16.71 3.05
CA PRO A 254 -4.55 -18.08 2.84
C PRO A 254 -4.46 -18.89 4.13
N PHE A 255 -4.16 -18.27 5.27
CA PHE A 255 -4.04 -18.94 6.58
C PHE A 255 -5.26 -18.78 7.47
N MET A 256 -6.22 -17.91 7.11
CA MET A 256 -7.45 -17.69 7.88
C MET A 256 -8.61 -18.48 7.29
N THR A 257 -8.86 -18.30 6.00
CA THR A 257 -10.06 -18.79 5.29
C THR A 257 -9.72 -19.77 4.17
N ALA A 258 -8.44 -20.14 4.04
CA ALA A 258 -7.86 -20.86 2.89
C ALA A 258 -7.97 -20.14 1.53
N GLU A 259 -8.66 -19.00 1.44
CA GLU A 259 -8.83 -18.25 0.20
C GLU A 259 -7.50 -17.65 -0.30
N GLY A 260 -7.07 -18.02 -1.50
CA GLY A 260 -5.85 -17.53 -2.15
C GLY A 260 -6.07 -16.55 -3.30
N HIS A 261 -7.31 -16.18 -3.63
CA HIS A 261 -7.63 -15.38 -4.82
C HIS A 261 -6.85 -14.05 -4.88
N MET A 262 -6.78 -13.32 -3.75
CA MET A 262 -6.03 -12.05 -3.67
C MET A 262 -4.51 -12.29 -3.80
N THR A 263 -4.01 -13.34 -3.18
CA THR A 263 -2.58 -13.71 -3.22
C THR A 263 -2.16 -14.06 -4.64
N LYS A 264 -2.96 -14.86 -5.35
CA LYS A 264 -2.74 -15.21 -6.76
C LYS A 264 -2.75 -13.98 -7.67
N ALA A 265 -3.61 -13.00 -7.41
CA ALA A 265 -3.62 -11.75 -8.16
C ALA A 265 -2.32 -10.94 -7.98
N ILE A 266 -1.80 -10.83 -6.75
CA ILE A 266 -0.50 -10.18 -6.51
C ILE A 266 0.66 -10.97 -7.13
N ILE A 267 0.64 -12.30 -7.05
CA ILE A 267 1.64 -13.14 -7.72
C ILE A 267 1.62 -12.88 -9.23
N LEU A 268 0.44 -12.80 -9.86
CA LEU A 268 0.31 -12.45 -11.27
C LEU A 268 0.91 -11.07 -11.57
N GLY A 269 0.58 -10.06 -10.76
CA GLY A 269 1.14 -8.71 -10.90
C GLY A 269 2.67 -8.70 -10.81
N LEU A 270 3.25 -9.45 -9.85
CA LEU A 270 4.70 -9.60 -9.72
C LEU A 270 5.31 -10.40 -10.88
N ALA A 271 4.64 -11.45 -11.36
CA ALA A 271 5.11 -12.28 -12.47
C ALA A 271 5.16 -11.49 -13.79
N ILE A 272 4.25 -10.53 -14.00
CA ILE A 272 4.27 -9.60 -15.14
C ILE A 272 5.31 -8.50 -14.91
N GLY A 273 5.34 -7.93 -13.71
CA GLY A 273 6.16 -6.77 -13.39
C GLY A 273 7.66 -7.06 -13.34
N LEU A 274 8.06 -8.23 -12.81
CA LEU A 274 9.45 -8.57 -12.57
C LEU A 274 10.28 -8.67 -13.87
N PRO A 275 9.83 -9.34 -14.95
CA PRO A 275 10.52 -9.32 -16.25
C PRO A 275 10.55 -7.95 -16.92
N ILE A 276 9.51 -7.13 -16.75
CA ILE A 276 9.47 -5.80 -17.36
C ILE A 276 10.43 -4.85 -16.62
N ALA A 277 10.39 -4.88 -15.29
CA ALA A 277 11.31 -4.13 -14.44
C ALA A 277 12.76 -4.52 -14.69
N SER A 278 13.08 -5.81 -14.82
CA SER A 278 14.44 -6.26 -15.12
C SER A 278 14.95 -5.71 -16.45
N LEU A 279 14.12 -5.69 -17.50
CA LEU A 279 14.50 -5.14 -18.80
C LEU A 279 14.75 -3.62 -18.74
N LEU A 280 13.97 -2.89 -17.96
CA LEU A 280 14.16 -1.44 -17.76
C LEU A 280 15.47 -1.15 -17.03
N ILE A 281 15.78 -1.93 -15.99
CA ILE A 281 17.01 -1.78 -15.21
C ILE A 281 18.24 -2.22 -16.01
N GLU A 282 18.15 -3.32 -16.77
CA GLU A 282 19.24 -3.80 -17.63
C GLU A 282 19.63 -2.78 -18.70
N LYS A 283 18.63 -2.08 -19.28
CA LYS A 283 18.86 -0.98 -20.22
C LYS A 283 19.38 0.30 -19.57
N LYS A 284 19.67 0.30 -18.26
CA LYS A 284 20.12 1.46 -17.47
C LYS A 284 19.19 2.66 -17.56
N LEU A 285 17.89 2.42 -17.79
CA LEU A 285 16.88 3.48 -17.76
C LEU A 285 16.51 3.87 -16.32
N ILE A 286 16.78 2.97 -15.36
CA ILE A 286 16.43 3.12 -13.94
C ILE A 286 17.58 2.61 -13.09
N ASP A 287 17.93 3.36 -12.06
CA ASP A 287 18.87 2.89 -11.04
C ASP A 287 18.20 1.82 -10.16
N PRO A 288 18.75 0.59 -10.08
CA PRO A 288 18.16 -0.48 -9.29
C PRO A 288 18.04 -0.10 -7.81
N TYR A 289 18.98 0.69 -7.31
CA TYR A 289 19.07 1.08 -5.90
C TYR A 289 17.96 2.04 -5.46
N LEU A 290 17.23 2.66 -6.39
CA LEU A 290 16.10 3.55 -6.06
C LEU A 290 14.98 2.80 -5.31
N GLY A 291 14.77 1.53 -5.65
CA GLY A 291 13.71 0.68 -5.11
C GLY A 291 14.17 -0.36 -4.08
N ILE A 292 15.45 -0.37 -3.69
CA ILE A 292 16.04 -1.42 -2.85
C ILE A 292 16.41 -0.84 -1.47
N PRO A 293 15.70 -1.23 -0.40
CA PRO A 293 16.07 -0.82 0.95
C PRO A 293 17.36 -1.53 1.42
N PRO A 294 18.27 -0.84 2.14
CA PRO A 294 19.51 -1.42 2.65
C PRO A 294 19.28 -2.20 3.96
N THR A 295 18.33 -3.13 3.95
CA THR A 295 17.85 -3.87 5.15
C THR A 295 17.88 -5.38 4.96
N PHE A 296 18.56 -5.88 3.93
CA PHE A 296 18.57 -7.31 3.61
C PHE A 296 19.10 -8.13 4.79
N TRP A 297 18.41 -9.25 5.03
CA TRP A 297 18.52 -10.18 6.15
C TRP A 297 17.69 -9.77 7.37
N ILE A 298 18.31 -9.24 8.42
CA ILE A 298 17.70 -9.12 9.74
C ILE A 298 16.62 -8.03 9.75
N GLY A 299 16.89 -6.86 9.18
CA GLY A 299 15.96 -5.73 9.14
C GLY A 299 14.68 -6.05 8.38
N SER A 300 14.80 -6.59 7.17
CA SER A 300 13.64 -7.01 6.36
C SER A 300 12.85 -8.14 7.02
N LEU A 301 13.51 -9.15 7.60
CA LEU A 301 12.82 -10.28 8.22
C LEU A 301 12.10 -9.87 9.52
N LEU A 302 12.81 -9.23 10.46
CA LEU A 302 12.21 -8.79 11.74
C LEU A 302 11.20 -7.67 11.53
N GLY A 303 11.50 -6.72 10.64
CA GLY A 303 10.57 -5.66 10.27
C GLY A 303 9.31 -6.21 9.61
N GLY A 304 9.44 -7.18 8.70
CA GLY A 304 8.32 -7.91 8.11
C GLY A 304 7.48 -8.65 9.14
N LEU A 305 8.12 -9.29 10.13
CA LEU A 305 7.43 -9.99 11.23
C LEU A 305 6.60 -9.03 12.08
N ILE A 306 7.21 -7.94 12.57
CA ILE A 306 6.51 -6.95 13.42
C ILE A 306 5.41 -6.25 12.61
N PHE A 307 5.68 -5.89 11.35
CA PHE A 307 4.68 -5.31 10.46
C PHE A 307 3.53 -6.29 10.20
N GLY A 308 3.84 -7.56 10.01
CA GLY A 308 2.88 -8.65 9.79
C GLY A 308 1.92 -8.81 10.96
N ILE A 309 2.41 -8.76 12.20
CA ILE A 309 1.55 -8.75 13.39
C ILE A 309 0.69 -7.47 13.41
N GLY A 310 1.31 -6.31 13.16
CA GLY A 310 0.63 -5.02 13.18
C GLY A 310 -0.53 -4.90 12.18
N MET A 311 -0.35 -5.39 10.95
CA MET A 311 -1.39 -5.30 9.91
C MET A 311 -2.64 -6.13 10.24
N ILE A 312 -2.51 -7.22 11.03
CA ILE A 312 -3.65 -8.02 11.47
C ILE A 312 -4.50 -7.25 12.48
N PHE A 313 -3.88 -6.67 13.51
CA PHE A 313 -4.58 -5.85 14.52
C PHE A 313 -5.16 -4.56 13.93
N ALA A 314 -4.43 -3.91 13.02
CA ALA A 314 -4.90 -2.73 12.30
C ALA A 314 -6.10 -3.05 11.40
N GLY A 315 -6.22 -4.29 10.90
CA GLY A 315 -7.24 -4.69 9.92
C GLY A 315 -6.95 -4.20 8.50
N GLY A 316 -5.70 -3.87 8.20
CA GLY A 316 -5.26 -3.34 6.92
C GLY A 316 -3.73 -3.17 6.84
N CYS A 317 -3.18 -3.21 5.63
CA CYS A 317 -1.80 -2.80 5.36
C CYS A 317 -1.73 -1.28 5.14
N ALA A 318 -0.55 -0.74 4.82
CA ALA A 318 -0.38 0.70 4.59
C ALA A 318 -1.30 1.24 3.47
N SER A 319 -1.26 0.64 2.28
CA SER A 319 -2.14 1.01 1.16
C SER A 319 -3.60 0.73 1.46
N GLY A 320 -3.88 -0.42 2.09
CA GLY A 320 -5.20 -0.83 2.55
C GLY A 320 -5.83 0.18 3.49
N SER A 321 -5.03 0.76 4.39
CA SER A 321 -5.50 1.77 5.34
C SER A 321 -5.83 3.08 4.64
N LEU A 322 -5.04 3.50 3.65
CA LEU A 322 -5.27 4.74 2.91
C LEU A 322 -6.51 4.69 2.00
N TRP A 323 -6.70 3.64 1.21
CA TRP A 323 -7.86 3.64 0.31
C TRP A 323 -9.18 3.44 1.07
N ARG A 324 -9.20 2.62 2.14
CA ARG A 324 -10.38 2.45 3.01
C ARG A 324 -10.62 3.65 3.94
N MET A 325 -9.59 4.46 4.21
CA MET A 325 -9.76 5.79 4.81
C MET A 325 -10.63 6.66 3.90
N GLY A 326 -10.43 6.56 2.57
CA GLY A 326 -11.27 7.18 1.54
C GLY A 326 -12.71 6.66 1.51
N GLU A 327 -12.97 5.41 1.91
CA GLU A 327 -14.34 4.89 2.06
C GLU A 327 -15.09 5.43 3.29
N GLY A 328 -14.35 5.95 4.28
CA GLY A 328 -14.91 6.44 5.55
C GLY A 328 -14.72 5.50 6.75
N HIS A 329 -13.82 4.51 6.67
CA HIS A 329 -13.55 3.58 7.79
C HIS A 329 -12.69 4.19 8.89
N LEU A 330 -13.30 4.65 9.98
CA LEU A 330 -12.59 5.36 11.06
C LEU A 330 -11.53 4.53 11.78
N LYS A 331 -11.67 3.19 11.83
CA LYS A 331 -10.61 2.29 12.35
C LYS A 331 -9.27 2.56 11.66
N LEU A 332 -9.30 2.71 10.33
CA LEU A 332 -8.11 2.82 9.50
C LEU A 332 -7.56 4.24 9.45
N TRP A 333 -8.38 5.26 9.73
CA TRP A 333 -7.88 6.60 10.04
C TRP A 333 -6.96 6.56 11.26
N VAL A 334 -7.39 5.92 12.35
CA VAL A 334 -6.59 5.77 13.57
C VAL A 334 -5.34 4.93 13.32
N ALA A 335 -5.48 3.79 12.64
CA ALA A 335 -4.33 2.95 12.32
C ALA A 335 -3.28 3.69 11.47
N ALA A 336 -3.69 4.43 10.43
CA ALA A 336 -2.79 5.21 9.59
C ALA A 336 -2.11 6.35 10.35
N PHE A 337 -2.82 7.01 11.26
CA PHE A 337 -2.26 8.05 12.12
C PHE A 337 -1.16 7.52 13.04
N PHE A 338 -1.44 6.44 13.79
CA PHE A 338 -0.42 5.84 14.66
C PHE A 338 0.71 5.18 13.87
N PHE A 339 0.43 4.68 12.66
CA PHE A 339 1.45 4.22 11.74
C PHE A 339 2.42 5.34 11.34
N ALA A 340 1.89 6.52 11.00
CA ALA A 340 2.69 7.70 10.67
C ALA A 340 3.55 8.16 11.87
N VAL A 341 2.94 8.35 13.03
CA VAL A 341 3.60 8.83 14.26
C VAL A 341 4.68 7.85 14.74
N SER A 342 4.33 6.56 14.88
CA SER A 342 5.27 5.52 15.32
C SER A 342 6.39 5.33 14.31
N GLY A 343 6.10 5.38 13.01
CA GLY A 343 7.13 5.29 11.96
C GLY A 343 8.14 6.43 12.04
N SER A 344 7.67 7.66 12.22
CA SER A 344 8.54 8.83 12.43
C SER A 344 9.43 8.66 13.67
N ILE A 345 8.84 8.30 14.82
CA ILE A 345 9.58 8.10 16.08
C ILE A 345 10.61 6.98 15.93
N SER A 346 10.18 5.82 15.43
CA SER A 346 11.03 4.65 15.24
C SER A 346 12.18 4.97 14.29
N ASN A 347 11.91 5.66 13.18
CA ASN A 347 12.94 6.09 12.24
C ASN A 347 13.96 7.05 12.87
N ALA A 348 13.50 8.03 13.65
CA ALA A 348 14.39 8.97 14.31
C ALA A 348 15.28 8.27 15.36
N LEU A 349 14.70 7.38 16.17
CA LEU A 349 15.43 6.61 17.18
C LEU A 349 16.44 5.63 16.58
N LEU A 350 16.06 4.89 15.53
CA LEU A 350 16.96 3.94 14.84
C LEU A 350 18.11 4.64 14.13
N LYS A 351 17.91 5.87 13.62
CA LYS A 351 19.01 6.71 13.10
C LYS A 351 19.92 7.20 14.22
N LYS A 352 19.36 7.59 15.37
CA LYS A 352 20.14 8.06 16.53
C LYS A 352 20.98 6.97 17.17
N SER A 353 20.50 5.72 17.18
CA SER A 353 21.24 4.58 17.71
C SER A 353 22.34 4.05 16.76
N GLY A 354 22.47 4.60 15.55
CA GLY A 354 23.44 4.15 14.55
C GLY A 354 23.07 2.84 13.84
N LEU A 355 21.86 2.31 14.07
CA LEU A 355 21.39 1.07 13.43
C LEU A 355 20.99 1.27 11.97
N MET A 356 20.64 2.49 11.57
CA MET A 356 20.27 2.86 10.19
C MET A 356 21.09 4.05 9.69
N VAL A 357 21.37 4.07 8.39
CA VAL A 357 22.10 5.18 7.76
C VAL A 357 21.24 6.43 7.75
N GLN A 358 21.88 7.59 7.99
CA GLN A 358 21.23 8.88 8.06
C GLN A 358 20.67 9.32 6.70
N GLU A 359 21.32 8.95 5.59
CA GLU A 359 20.87 9.17 4.20
C GLU A 359 21.29 7.97 3.31
N VAL A 360 20.38 7.46 2.48
CA VAL A 360 20.73 6.44 1.47
C VAL A 360 21.40 7.18 0.33
N MET A 361 22.74 7.19 0.32
CA MET A 361 23.53 7.73 -0.80
C MET A 361 23.38 6.78 -1.99
N ILE A 362 23.01 7.31 -3.15
CA ILE A 362 22.68 6.54 -4.37
C ILE A 362 23.94 5.90 -4.99
N ASP A 363 25.12 6.43 -4.69
CA ASP A 363 26.38 6.09 -5.36
C ASP A 363 27.19 4.98 -4.67
N GLU A 364 26.81 4.54 -3.46
CA GLU A 364 27.55 3.52 -2.70
C GLU A 364 26.61 2.42 -2.18
N THR A 365 27.06 1.16 -2.20
CA THR A 365 26.33 0.07 -1.54
C THR A 365 26.31 0.31 -0.04
N VAL A 366 25.18 0.81 0.46
CA VAL A 366 25.06 1.16 1.86
C VAL A 366 24.85 -0.11 2.69
N SER A 367 25.79 -0.42 3.58
CA SER A 367 25.63 -1.44 4.61
C SER A 367 25.19 -0.79 5.92
N THR A 368 24.08 -1.25 6.47
CA THR A 368 23.61 -0.90 7.81
C THR A 368 23.83 -2.08 8.75
N GLN A 369 23.82 -1.85 10.06
CA GLN A 369 23.73 -2.95 11.03
C GLN A 369 22.42 -3.75 10.89
N MET A 370 21.40 -3.17 10.26
CA MET A 370 20.13 -3.82 9.95
C MET A 370 20.17 -4.67 8.68
N GLY A 371 21.21 -4.55 7.84
CA GLY A 371 21.37 -5.35 6.64
C GLY A 371 22.17 -4.67 5.53
N ILE A 372 22.27 -5.37 4.40
CA ILE A 372 22.96 -4.87 3.21
C ILE A 372 21.96 -4.48 2.12
N GLN A 373 22.37 -3.59 1.22
CA GLN A 373 21.61 -3.34 -0.01
C GLN A 373 21.89 -4.45 -1.04
N ALA A 374 21.12 -5.53 -0.96
CA ALA A 374 21.31 -6.71 -1.78
C ALA A 374 20.51 -6.67 -3.09
N TYR A 375 21.12 -7.19 -4.16
CA TYR A 375 20.59 -7.15 -5.51
C TYR A 375 20.96 -8.44 -6.25
N PHE A 376 19.96 -9.25 -6.65
CA PHE A 376 20.20 -10.60 -7.19
C PHE A 376 21.10 -10.63 -8.42
N PRO A 377 20.97 -9.73 -9.43
CA PRO A 377 21.84 -9.77 -10.60
C PRO A 377 23.32 -9.59 -10.26
N LEU A 378 23.64 -8.77 -9.25
CA LEU A 378 25.01 -8.61 -8.76
C LEU A 378 25.49 -9.82 -7.96
N MET A 379 24.61 -10.40 -7.12
CA MET A 379 24.96 -11.56 -6.29
C MET A 379 25.12 -12.87 -7.09
N LEU A 380 24.32 -13.05 -8.14
CA LEU A 380 24.28 -14.25 -8.97
C LEU A 380 25.08 -14.08 -10.28
N GLY A 381 25.62 -12.90 -10.54
CA GLY A 381 26.44 -12.57 -11.71
C GLY A 381 25.69 -12.55 -13.05
N ASN A 382 24.38 -12.81 -13.09
CA ASN A 382 23.58 -12.81 -14.30
C ASN A 382 22.09 -12.51 -14.01
N TRP A 383 21.47 -11.70 -14.88
CA TRP A 383 20.04 -11.44 -14.90
C TRP A 383 19.19 -12.70 -15.11
N GLY A 384 19.64 -13.65 -15.93
CA GLY A 384 18.92 -14.89 -16.17
C GLY A 384 18.70 -15.69 -14.88
N TRP A 385 19.71 -15.76 -14.01
CA TRP A 385 19.59 -16.41 -12.71
C TRP A 385 18.72 -15.61 -11.74
N ALA A 386 18.83 -14.28 -11.73
CA ALA A 386 17.98 -13.43 -10.90
C ALA A 386 16.48 -13.60 -11.24
N LEU A 387 16.15 -13.62 -12.53
CA LEU A 387 14.80 -13.87 -13.02
C LEU A 387 14.32 -15.27 -12.69
N LEU A 388 15.16 -16.28 -12.92
CA LEU A 388 14.82 -17.67 -12.61
C LEU A 388 14.50 -17.84 -11.13
N VAL A 389 15.34 -17.32 -10.24
CA VAL A 389 15.12 -17.40 -8.79
C VAL A 389 13.84 -16.66 -8.38
N GLY A 390 13.63 -15.44 -8.90
CA GLY A 390 12.43 -14.66 -8.59
C GLY A 390 11.13 -15.34 -9.07
N LEU A 391 11.10 -15.81 -10.32
CA LEU A 391 9.94 -16.51 -10.88
C LEU A 391 9.71 -17.88 -10.25
N ALA A 392 10.78 -18.62 -9.92
CA ALA A 392 10.67 -19.89 -9.20
C ALA A 392 10.10 -19.69 -7.78
N ALA A 393 10.51 -18.62 -7.08
CA ALA A 393 9.93 -18.28 -5.78
C ALA A 393 8.44 -17.90 -5.88
N LEU A 394 8.05 -17.14 -6.91
CA LEU A 394 6.64 -16.83 -7.20
C LEU A 394 5.82 -18.08 -7.52
N LEU A 395 6.36 -18.98 -8.33
CA LEU A 395 5.72 -20.25 -8.66
C LEU A 395 5.57 -21.15 -7.42
N ALA A 396 6.61 -21.25 -6.60
CA ALA A 396 6.55 -21.99 -5.34
C ALA A 396 5.48 -21.41 -4.40
N TRP A 397 5.39 -20.09 -4.29
CA TRP A 397 4.34 -19.43 -3.51
C TRP A 397 2.94 -19.70 -4.09
N TYR A 398 2.78 -19.65 -5.41
CA TYR A 398 1.52 -19.97 -6.08
C TYR A 398 1.06 -21.40 -5.83
N ILE A 399 1.98 -22.36 -5.94
CA ILE A 399 1.73 -23.78 -5.67
C ILE A 399 1.34 -23.98 -4.22
N LEU A 400 2.05 -23.35 -3.27
CA LEU A 400 1.74 -23.44 -1.84
C LEU A 400 0.33 -22.93 -1.54
N VAL A 401 -0.04 -21.77 -2.08
CA VAL A 401 -1.37 -21.18 -1.88
C VAL A 401 -2.45 -22.06 -2.51
N SER A 402 -2.24 -22.55 -3.73
CA SER A 402 -3.19 -23.43 -4.42
C SER A 402 -3.34 -24.79 -3.72
N TYR A 403 -2.24 -25.33 -3.17
CA TYR A 403 -2.27 -26.52 -2.34
C TYR A 403 -3.08 -26.29 -1.07
N ASN A 404 -2.91 -25.14 -0.42
CA ASN A 404 -3.64 -24.84 0.79
C ASN A 404 -5.14 -24.60 0.55
N GLU A 405 -5.52 -23.96 -0.56
CA GLU A 405 -6.93 -23.82 -0.97
C GLU A 405 -7.64 -25.17 -1.09
N CYS A 406 -6.94 -26.21 -1.58
CA CYS A 406 -7.52 -27.54 -1.75
C CYS A 406 -7.48 -28.39 -0.48
N THR A 407 -6.51 -28.18 0.41
CA THR A 407 -6.25 -29.07 1.54
C THR A 407 -6.61 -28.49 2.90
N GLU A 408 -6.77 -27.17 2.98
CA GLU A 408 -7.05 -26.40 4.21
C GLU A 408 -6.04 -26.68 5.35
N LYS A 409 -4.88 -27.28 5.06
CA LYS A 409 -3.96 -27.77 6.10
C LYS A 409 -3.27 -26.67 6.90
N PHE A 410 -3.09 -25.50 6.30
CA PHE A 410 -2.40 -24.37 6.90
C PHE A 410 -3.37 -23.31 7.44
N THR A 411 -4.68 -23.59 7.50
CA THR A 411 -5.61 -22.70 8.18
C THR A 411 -5.35 -22.72 9.69
N VAL A 412 -5.47 -21.56 10.31
CA VAL A 412 -5.27 -21.36 11.75
C VAL A 412 -6.58 -21.55 12.53
N LEU A 413 -7.72 -21.51 11.83
CA LEU A 413 -9.04 -21.84 12.35
C LEU A 413 -9.27 -23.35 12.46
#